data_AF-A0A959K4K2-F1
#
_entry.id   AF-A0A959K4K2-F1
#
_cell.length_a   1.000
_cell.length_b   1.000
_cell.length_c   1.000
_cell.angle_alpha   90.00
_cell.angle_beta   90.00
_cell.angle_gamma   90.00
#
_symmetry.space_group_name_H-M   'P 1'
#
loop_
_entity.id
_entity.type
_entity.pdbx_description
1 polymer ?
#
loop_
_entity_poly.entity_id
_entity_poly.type
_entity_poly.pdbx_seq_one_letter_code
_entity_poly.pdbx_strand_id
1 'polypeptide(L)' 'YMDSYLISNWNGEVYEITADWKKHMLLDTKSMNKNAADIEVIAAKNLLLVPTFFGNTVAAYNITKT' A
#
# COMPACT_ATOMS: atom_id res chain seq x y z
N TYR A 1 0.47 1.77 -11.33
CA TYR A 1 -0.36 2.64 -10.47
C TYR A 1 -0.92 3.89 -11.15
N MET A 2 -0.23 4.62 -12.03
CA MET A 2 -0.90 5.81 -12.65
C MET A 2 -2.14 5.45 -13.49
N ASP A 3 -2.17 4.24 -14.05
CA ASP A 3 -3.32 3.65 -14.74
C ASP A 3 -3.96 2.50 -13.94
N SER A 4 -3.70 2.43 -12.64
CA SER A 4 -4.15 1.34 -11.75
C SER A 4 -4.74 1.92 -10.46
N TYR A 5 -5.46 1.11 -9.69
CA TYR A 5 -5.81 1.49 -8.32
C TYR A 5 -4.82 0.88 -7.34
N LEU A 6 -4.54 1.59 -6.25
CA LEU A 6 -3.96 1.00 -5.05
C LEU A 6 -5.04 0.89 -4.00
N ILE A 7 -5.12 -0.26 -3.35
CA ILE A 7 -6.06 -0.51 -2.26
C ILE A 7 -5.33 -1.08 -1.06
N SER A 8 -5.75 -0.69 0.13
CA SER A 8 -5.36 -1.31 1.39
C SER A 8 -6.49 -2.16 1.97
N ASN A 9 -6.16 -3.01 2.92
CA ASN A 9 -7.15 -3.59 3.82
C ASN A 9 -6.72 -3.47 5.28
N TRP A 10 -7.71 -3.60 6.18
CA TRP A 10 -7.49 -3.52 7.63
C TRP A 10 -6.41 -4.47 8.13
N ASN A 11 -6.25 -5.63 7.51
CA ASN A 11 -5.31 -6.65 7.96
C ASN A 11 -3.83 -6.30 7.65
N GLY A 12 -3.56 -5.23 6.89
CA GLY A 12 -2.21 -4.76 6.61
C GLY A 12 -1.67 -5.13 5.23
N GLU A 13 -2.53 -5.49 4.29
CA GLU A 13 -2.11 -5.76 2.91
C GLU A 13 -2.33 -4.54 2.02
N VAL A 14 -1.46 -4.35 1.03
CA VAL A 14 -1.63 -3.39 -0.06
C VAL A 14 -1.55 -4.10 -1.39
N TYR A 15 -2.49 -3.77 -2.28
CA TYR A 15 -2.61 -4.36 -3.61
C TYR A 15 -2.62 -3.29 -4.70
N GLU A 16 -2.09 -3.64 -5.86
CA GLU A 16 -2.40 -2.98 -7.13
C GLU A 16 -3.55 -3.71 -7.81
N ILE A 17 -4.55 -2.94 -8.28
CA ILE A 17 -5.59 -3.40 -9.18
C ILE A 17 -5.32 -2.80 -10.56
N THR A 18 -4.86 -3.62 -11.49
CA THR A 18 -4.54 -3.21 -12.87
C THR A 18 -5.78 -2.84 -13.66
N ALA A 19 -5.60 -2.19 -14.81
CA ALA A 19 -6.69 -1.80 -15.70
C ALA A 19 -7.55 -2.99 -16.20
N ASP A 20 -6.98 -4.20 -16.26
CA ASP A 20 -7.69 -5.45 -16.57
C ASP A 20 -8.27 -6.15 -15.32
N TRP A 21 -8.39 -5.43 -14.20
CA TRP A 21 -8.95 -5.88 -12.92
C TRP A 21 -8.22 -7.04 -12.26
N LYS A 22 -6.95 -7.27 -12.61
CA LYS A 22 -6.12 -8.23 -11.89
C LYS A 22 -5.61 -7.60 -10.60
N LYS A 23 -5.65 -8.40 -9.55
CA LYS A 23 -5.16 -8.04 -8.22
C LYS A 23 -3.73 -8.56 -8.03
N HIS A 24 -2.80 -7.65 -7.79
CA HIS A 24 -1.39 -7.95 -7.51
C HIS A 24 -1.04 -7.48 -6.10
N MET A 25 -0.52 -8.38 -5.27
CA MET A 25 -0.10 -8.04 -3.91
C MET A 25 1.24 -7.31 -3.96
N LEU A 26 1.34 -6.17 -3.28
CA LEU A 26 2.55 -5.37 -3.19
C LEU A 26 3.19 -5.46 -1.81
N LEU A 27 2.38 -5.52 -0.76
CA LEU A 27 2.81 -5.52 0.64
C LEU A 27 1.89 -6.42 1.47
N ASP A 28 2.48 -7.18 2.39
CA ASP A 28 1.77 -7.96 3.42
C ASP A 28 2.44 -7.71 4.77
N THR A 29 1.76 -7.00 5.67
CA THR A 29 2.22 -6.74 7.04
C THR A 29 1.47 -7.51 8.12
N LYS A 30 0.65 -8.52 7.75
CA LYS A 30 -0.20 -9.27 8.70
C LYS A 30 0.62 -9.91 9.82
N SER A 31 1.74 -10.54 9.48
CA SER A 31 2.62 -11.22 10.45
C SER A 31 3.25 -10.27 11.47
N MET A 32 3.23 -8.96 11.20
CA MET A 32 3.79 -7.92 12.07
C MET A 32 2.72 -7.28 12.98
N ASN A 33 1.46 -7.74 12.93
CA ASN A 33 0.32 -7.10 13.61
C ASN A 33 0.23 -5.58 13.35
N LYS A 34 0.60 -5.17 12.12
CA LYS A 34 0.51 -3.79 11.66
C LYS A 34 -0.67 -3.67 10.73
N ASN A 35 -1.83 -3.34 11.29
CA ASN A 35 -3.02 -2.99 10.51
C ASN A 35 -2.75 -1.73 9.69
N ALA A 36 -3.19 -1.76 8.43
CA ALA A 36 -3.27 -0.58 7.57
C ALA A 36 -4.69 -0.02 7.67
N ALA A 37 -4.81 1.29 7.89
CA ALA A 37 -6.10 1.96 7.83
C ALA A 37 -6.34 2.45 6.40
N ASP A 38 -5.75 3.61 6.09
CA ASP A 38 -5.79 4.24 4.78
C ASP A 38 -4.41 4.18 4.11
N ILE A 39 -4.31 4.64 2.87
CA ILE A 39 -3.06 4.80 2.12
C ILE A 39 -3.10 6.06 1.26
N GLU A 40 -1.93 6.61 0.97
CA GLU A 40 -1.78 7.76 0.07
C GLU A 40 -0.51 7.63 -0.77
N VAL A 41 -0.54 8.14 -2.01
CA VAL A 41 0.62 8.13 -2.90
C VAL A 41 1.11 9.54 -3.16
N ILE A 42 2.36 9.80 -2.83
CA ILE A 42 3.05 11.01 -3.28
C ILE A 42 3.66 10.73 -4.65
N ALA A 43 2.88 10.98 -5.70
CA ALA A 43 3.25 10.62 -7.08
C ALA A 43 4.57 11.24 -7.53
N ALA A 44 4.82 12.51 -7.16
CA ALA A 44 6.07 13.22 -7.47
C ALA A 44 7.33 12.56 -6.88
N LYS A 45 7.17 11.66 -5.91
CA LYS A 45 8.25 10.94 -5.23
C LYS A 45 8.19 9.42 -5.43
N ASN A 46 7.17 8.91 -6.13
CA ASN A 46 6.86 7.47 -6.19
C ASN A 46 6.84 6.81 -4.81
N LEU A 47 6.20 7.45 -3.84
CA LEU A 47 6.21 7.04 -2.44
C LEU A 47 4.81 6.67 -1.98
N LEU A 48 4.64 5.44 -1.47
CA LEU A 48 3.43 4.98 -0.80
C LEU A 48 3.55 5.25 0.70
N LEU A 49 2.57 5.94 1.27
CA LEU A 49 2.44 6.14 2.71
C LEU A 49 1.36 5.23 3.28
N VAL A 50 1.71 4.54 4.38
CA VAL A 50 0.80 3.65 5.12
C VAL A 50 0.84 4.03 6.62
N PRO A 51 -0.17 4.75 7.15
CA PRO A 51 -0.33 4.89 8.59
C PRO A 51 -0.51 3.52 9.26
N THR A 52 0.24 3.28 10.33
CA THR A 52 0.12 2.07 11.16
C THR A 52 -0.66 2.39 12.42
N PHE A 53 -1.74 1.65 12.68
CA PHE A 53 -2.66 1.99 13.77
C PHE A 53 -2.01 1.77 15.14
N PHE A 54 -1.62 0.53 15.46
CA PHE A 54 -0.97 0.20 16.73
C PHE A 54 0.51 0.54 16.78
N GLY A 55 1.12 0.83 15.61
CA GLY A 55 2.52 1.20 15.50
C GLY A 55 2.79 2.69 15.75
N ASN A 56 1.75 3.53 15.78
CA ASN A 56 1.84 4.99 15.93
C ASN A 56 2.91 5.64 15.02
N THR A 57 3.04 5.14 13.80
CA THR A 57 4.02 5.60 12.81
C THR A 57 3.39 5.63 11.41
N VAL A 58 3.97 6.41 10.51
CA VAL A 58 3.67 6.35 9.07
C VAL A 58 4.82 5.64 8.37
N ALA A 59 4.56 4.46 7.81
CA ALA A 59 5.53 3.75 6.99
C ALA A 59 5.55 4.35 5.58
N ALA A 60 6.74 4.45 4.99
CA ALA A 60 6.93 4.97 3.65
C ALA A 60 7.69 3.95 2.80
N TYR A 61 7.11 3.59 1.65
CA TYR A 61 7.67 2.60 0.73
C TYR A 61 7.87 3.20 -0.66
N ASN A 62 9.03 2.96 -1.26
CA ASN A 62 9.25 3.33 -2.66
C ASN A 62 8.46 2.38 -3.57
N ILE A 63 7.76 2.95 -4.54
CA ILE A 63 7.05 2.21 -5.59
C ILE A 63 8.02 2.07 -6.77
N THR A 64 8.47 0.84 -7.03
CA THR A 64 9.37 0.52 -8.15
C THR A 64 8.66 -0.33 -9.18
N LYS A 65 8.87 -0.04 -10.47
CA LYS A 65 8.50 -0.97 -11.56
C LYS A 65 9.63 -1.98 -11.74
N THR A 66 9.26 -3.25 -11.85
CA THR A 66 10.16 -4.35 -12.23
C THR A 66 10.33 -4.42 -13.73
#